data_AF-A0AAU2X330-F1
#
_entry.id   AF-A0AAU2X330-F1
#
_cell.length_a   1.000
_cell.length_b   1.000
_cell.length_c   1.000
_cell.angle_alpha   90.00
_cell.angle_beta   90.00
_cell.angle_gamma   90.00
#
_symmetry.space_group_name_H-M   'P 1'
#
loop_
_entity.id
_entity.type
_entity.pdbx_description
1 polymer ?
#
loop_
_entity_poly.entity_id
_entity_poly.type
_entity_poly.pdbx_seq_one_letter_code
_entity_poly.pdbx_strand_id
1 'polypeptide(L)'
;MSFARSVHERTLLVPASERVVVIPCSVAKATEPAPAGELYVGSYHRACRATADALIADGGTILILSARHGLMPVGQVVAPYAMTWGDRGEVRDSTLQVQARKLGVAWARDVIVLAGAAYVTAARQVWPYATAPLAGLGIGRQRRRLVELRAEVEQTVTGRCGMCGRGPTVSVPDSRGPEWRDALCDECGWEIEINRWGDRTVCACNVAE
;
A
#
# COMPACT_ATOMS: atom_id res chain seq x y z
N MET A 1 -30.86 -21.99 -25.50
CA MET A 1 -30.28 -20.68 -25.87
C MET A 1 -30.34 -19.78 -24.65
N SER A 2 -29.21 -19.58 -23.97
CA SER A 2 -28.89 -18.31 -23.28
C SER A 2 -27.44 -18.38 -22.82
N PHE A 3 -26.56 -17.74 -23.60
CA PHE A 3 -25.20 -17.42 -23.19
C PHE A 3 -25.29 -16.11 -22.39
N ALA A 4 -25.40 -16.21 -21.07
CA ALA A 4 -25.20 -15.06 -20.21
C ALA A 4 -23.69 -14.87 -20.01
N ARG A 5 -23.07 -14.09 -20.91
CA ARG A 5 -21.76 -13.48 -20.67
C ARG A 5 -21.90 -12.50 -19.51
N SER A 6 -21.58 -12.93 -18.29
CA SER A 6 -21.33 -12.00 -17.19
C SER A 6 -19.84 -11.75 -17.12
N VAL A 7 -19.45 -10.54 -17.51
CA VAL A 7 -18.11 -9.99 -17.32
C VAL A 7 -17.99 -9.68 -15.82
N HIS A 8 -17.64 -10.69 -15.03
CA HIS A 8 -17.20 -10.44 -13.65
C HIS A 8 -15.91 -9.66 -13.75
N GLU A 9 -15.94 -8.41 -13.30
CA GLU A 9 -14.77 -7.60 -13.02
C GLU A 9 -13.88 -8.37 -12.05
N ARG A 10 -12.96 -9.13 -12.63
CA ARG A 10 -11.76 -9.61 -11.97
C ARG A 10 -11.08 -8.37 -11.38
N THR A 11 -11.31 -8.12 -10.10
CA THR A 11 -10.29 -7.56 -9.23
C THR A 11 -9.09 -8.48 -9.36
N LEU A 12 -8.25 -8.19 -10.35
CA LEU A 12 -6.97 -8.83 -10.51
C LEU A 12 -6.21 -8.46 -9.24
N LEU A 13 -6.21 -9.37 -8.28
CA LEU A 13 -5.25 -9.41 -7.20
C LEU A 13 -3.89 -9.51 -7.89
N VAL A 14 -3.33 -8.35 -8.21
CA VAL A 14 -1.95 -8.21 -8.67
C VAL A 14 -1.12 -8.92 -7.59
N PRO A 15 -0.30 -9.93 -7.95
CA PRO A 15 0.50 -10.62 -6.95
C PRO A 15 1.29 -9.57 -6.17
N ALA A 16 1.27 -9.65 -4.84
CA ALA A 16 1.80 -8.62 -3.95
C ALA A 16 3.24 -8.17 -4.33
N SER A 17 4.02 -9.05 -4.94
CA SER A 17 5.34 -8.76 -5.51
C SER A 17 5.39 -7.62 -6.55
N GLU A 18 4.28 -7.24 -7.18
CA GLU A 18 4.20 -6.13 -8.15
C GLU A 18 3.60 -4.84 -7.56
N ARG A 19 3.21 -4.84 -6.27
CA ARG A 19 2.68 -3.65 -5.58
C ARG A 19 3.80 -2.69 -5.21
N VAL A 20 3.56 -1.40 -5.46
CA VAL A 20 4.44 -0.30 -5.04
C VAL A 20 3.69 0.65 -4.12
N VAL A 21 4.18 0.83 -2.90
CA VAL A 21 3.67 1.85 -1.98
C VAL A 21 4.66 3.00 -1.87
N VAL A 22 4.20 4.20 -2.21
CA VAL A 22 5.01 5.42 -2.17
C VAL A 22 4.66 6.22 -0.91
N ILE A 23 5.67 6.52 -0.10
CA ILE A 23 5.53 7.33 1.12
C ILE A 23 6.31 8.65 1.00
N PRO A 24 5.89 9.73 1.68
CA PRO A 24 6.53 11.02 1.56
C PRO A 24 7.81 11.06 2.38
N CYS A 25 8.80 11.85 1.95
CA CYS A 25 9.89 12.28 2.83
C CYS A 25 9.37 13.19 3.97
N SER A 26 10.18 13.42 5.01
CA SER A 26 9.88 14.42 6.05
C SER A 26 11.01 15.43 6.27
N VAL A 27 10.62 16.60 6.78
CA VAL A 27 11.56 17.65 7.19
C VAL A 27 12.45 17.15 8.33
N ALA A 28 11.85 16.57 9.37
CA ALA A 28 12.57 15.94 10.48
C ALA A 28 13.35 14.71 9.98
N LYS A 29 14.66 14.70 10.22
CA LYS A 29 15.60 13.65 9.82
C LYS A 29 16.52 13.29 10.99
N ALA A 30 17.14 12.11 10.93
CA ALA A 30 18.28 11.77 11.77
C ALA A 30 19.45 12.75 11.55
N THR A 31 20.40 12.76 12.49
CA THR A 31 21.59 13.63 12.45
C THR A 31 22.76 13.05 11.67
N GLU A 32 22.74 11.74 11.41
CA GLU A 32 23.79 11.00 10.70
C GLU A 32 23.23 10.31 9.44
N PRO A 33 24.08 9.93 8.48
CA PRO A 33 23.67 9.12 7.34
C PRO A 33 23.00 7.82 7.78
N ALA A 34 21.83 7.53 7.21
CA ALA A 34 21.03 6.37 7.56
C ALA A 34 20.29 5.83 6.32
N PRO A 35 19.84 4.56 6.32
CA PRO A 35 18.88 4.07 5.34
C PRO A 35 17.68 5.02 5.24
N ALA A 36 17.19 5.29 4.03
CA ALA A 36 16.12 6.27 3.82
C ALA A 36 14.87 5.97 4.66
N GLY A 37 14.55 4.70 4.88
CA GLY A 37 13.45 4.25 5.74
C GLY A 37 13.62 4.57 7.23
N GLU A 38 14.84 4.87 7.68
CA GLU A 38 15.19 5.22 9.07
C GLU A 38 15.60 6.69 9.19
N LEU A 39 16.04 7.31 8.09
CA LEU A 39 16.45 8.70 8.03
C LEU A 39 15.33 9.64 8.48
N TYR A 40 14.09 9.39 8.06
CA TYR A 40 12.95 10.29 8.30
C TYR A 40 12.24 9.97 9.62
N VAL A 41 12.40 10.87 10.59
CA VAL A 41 11.90 10.65 11.96
C VAL A 41 10.57 11.37 12.25
N GLY A 42 10.03 12.10 11.28
CA GLY A 42 8.77 12.84 11.45
C GLY A 42 7.58 11.92 11.70
N SER A 43 6.68 12.30 12.62
CA SER A 43 5.53 11.47 13.01
C SER A 43 4.60 11.09 11.85
N TYR A 44 4.39 12.01 10.91
CA TYR A 44 3.59 11.75 9.72
C TYR A 44 4.27 10.73 8.78
N HIS A 45 5.57 10.84 8.55
CA HIS A 45 6.33 9.85 7.77
C HIS A 45 6.25 8.48 8.43
N ARG A 46 6.49 8.39 9.74
CA ARG A 46 6.40 7.13 10.49
C ARG A 46 5.00 6.49 10.38
N ALA A 47 3.94 7.30 10.44
CA ALA A 47 2.58 6.81 10.26
C ALA A 47 2.33 6.27 8.84
N CYS A 48 2.83 6.95 7.80
CA CYS A 48 2.74 6.47 6.42
C CYS A 48 3.57 5.19 6.22
N ARG A 49 4.77 5.15 6.81
CA ARG A 49 5.67 3.99 6.77
C ARG A 49 5.02 2.77 7.41
N ALA A 50 4.46 2.91 8.61
CA ALA A 50 3.76 1.81 9.28
C ALA A 50 2.57 1.28 8.45
N THR A 51 1.82 2.16 7.78
CA THR A 51 0.75 1.72 6.86
C THR A 51 1.30 1.05 5.61
N ALA A 52 2.41 1.55 5.04
CA ALA A 52 3.06 0.93 3.90
C ALA A 52 3.60 -0.46 4.23
N ASP A 53 4.25 -0.64 5.38
CA ASP A 53 4.75 -1.93 5.86
C ASP A 53 3.60 -2.96 5.98
N ALA A 54 2.41 -2.52 6.43
CA ALA A 54 1.22 -3.38 6.47
C ALA A 54 0.73 -3.75 5.05
N LEU A 55 0.62 -2.78 4.14
CA LEU A 55 0.12 -2.98 2.77
C LEU A 55 0.99 -3.88 1.88
N ILE A 56 2.25 -4.08 2.26
CA ILE A 56 3.20 -4.94 1.55
C ILE A 56 3.63 -6.17 2.37
N ALA A 57 2.90 -6.51 3.44
CA ALA A 57 3.23 -7.64 4.32
C ALA A 57 3.15 -9.01 3.62
N ASP A 58 2.43 -9.09 2.50
CA ASP A 58 2.30 -10.23 1.58
C ASP A 58 3.27 -10.15 0.39
N GLY A 59 4.00 -9.05 0.24
CA GLY A 59 4.96 -8.79 -0.83
C GLY A 59 4.83 -7.37 -1.37
N GLY A 60 5.86 -6.92 -2.10
CA GLY A 60 5.86 -5.63 -2.78
C GLY A 60 7.06 -4.75 -2.41
N THR A 61 7.01 -3.49 -2.84
CA THR A 61 8.11 -2.54 -2.66
C THR A 61 7.61 -1.24 -2.05
N ILE A 62 8.33 -0.75 -1.04
CA ILE A 62 8.14 0.60 -0.50
C ILE A 62 9.18 1.54 -1.12
N LEU A 63 8.72 2.67 -1.65
CA LEU A 63 9.55 3.75 -2.13
C LEU A 63 9.28 5.03 -1.35
N ILE A 64 10.35 5.76 -1.02
CA ILE A 64 10.24 7.10 -0.47
C ILE A 64 10.34 8.10 -1.62
N LEU A 65 9.37 8.99 -1.74
CA LEU A 65 9.44 10.11 -2.66
C LEU A 65 9.99 11.34 -1.93
N SER A 66 11.15 11.80 -2.39
CA SER A 66 11.90 12.95 -1.85
C SER A 66 11.95 14.08 -2.86
N ALA A 67 11.73 15.32 -2.40
CA ALA A 67 11.90 16.51 -3.26
C ALA A 67 13.32 16.61 -3.84
N ARG A 68 14.33 16.24 -3.05
CA ARG A 68 15.74 16.31 -3.43
C ARG A 68 16.20 15.14 -4.28
N HIS A 69 15.78 13.94 -3.90
CA HIS A 69 16.36 12.70 -4.42
C HIS A 69 15.41 11.90 -5.31
N GLY A 70 14.14 12.28 -5.42
CA GLY A 70 13.15 11.53 -6.19
C GLY A 70 12.75 10.23 -5.49
N LEU A 71 12.62 9.15 -6.27
CA LEU A 71 12.26 7.82 -5.77
C LEU A 71 13.47 7.12 -5.16
N MET A 72 13.35 6.73 -3.89
CA MET A 72 14.41 6.03 -3.16
C MET A 72 13.88 4.73 -2.53
N PRO A 73 14.60 3.61 -2.68
CA PRO A 73 14.38 2.42 -1.87
C PRO A 73 14.60 2.73 -0.38
N VAL A 74 13.84 2.09 0.50
CA VAL A 74 13.96 2.28 1.96
C VAL A 74 15.35 1.95 2.50
N GLY A 75 16.10 1.05 1.86
CA GLY A 75 17.46 0.66 2.26
C GLY A 75 18.57 1.59 1.75
N GLN A 76 18.27 2.57 0.89
CA GLN A 76 19.29 3.47 0.34
C GLN A 76 19.83 4.38 1.45
N VAL A 77 21.14 4.34 1.72
CA VAL A 77 21.78 5.22 2.72
C VAL A 77 21.87 6.65 2.17
N VAL A 78 21.38 7.62 2.96
CA VAL A 78 21.32 9.03 2.58
C VAL A 78 21.74 9.90 3.76
N ALA A 79 22.60 10.89 3.50
CA ALA A 79 22.98 11.89 4.50
C ALA A 79 21.84 12.89 4.77
N PRO A 80 21.71 13.43 6.00
CA PRO A 80 20.69 14.43 6.31
C PRO A 80 20.80 15.67 5.41
N TYR A 81 19.65 16.25 5.08
CA TYR A 81 19.59 17.43 4.22
C TYR A 81 18.40 18.34 4.51
N ALA A 82 18.54 19.61 4.14
CA ALA A 82 17.47 20.59 4.14
C ALA A 82 17.01 20.87 2.69
N MET A 83 15.80 20.41 2.35
CA MET A 83 15.09 20.76 1.12
C MET A 83 13.61 20.39 1.31
N THR A 84 12.74 21.26 0.83
CA THR A 84 11.28 21.12 0.83
C THR A 84 10.77 20.99 -0.60
N TRP A 85 9.59 20.39 -0.77
CA TRP A 85 8.93 20.33 -2.08
C TRP A 85 8.55 21.74 -2.53
N GLY A 86 8.87 22.13 -3.77
CA GLY A 86 8.72 23.50 -4.29
C GLY A 86 9.98 24.38 -4.20
N ASP A 87 11.08 23.89 -3.61
CA ASP A 87 12.37 24.59 -3.62
C ASP A 87 13.05 24.48 -5.00
N ARG A 88 13.89 25.46 -5.37
CA ARG A 88 14.73 25.35 -6.58
C ARG A 88 15.63 24.12 -6.49
N GLY A 89 15.63 23.32 -7.56
CA GLY A 89 16.42 22.09 -7.62
C GLY A 89 15.67 20.85 -7.16
N GLU A 90 14.35 20.93 -6.98
CA GLU A 90 13.52 19.74 -6.86
C GLU A 90 13.70 18.81 -8.07
N VAL A 91 13.56 17.52 -7.82
CA VAL A 91 13.65 16.50 -8.85
C VAL A 91 12.58 16.75 -9.92
N ARG A 92 13.03 16.80 -11.18
CA ARG A 92 12.16 16.95 -12.35
C ARG A 92 11.44 15.64 -12.67
N ASP A 93 10.29 15.75 -13.30
CA ASP A 93 9.46 14.62 -13.74
C ASP A 93 10.22 13.58 -14.56
N SER A 94 11.09 14.03 -15.48
CA SER A 94 11.94 13.15 -16.30
C SER A 94 12.86 12.27 -15.45
N THR A 95 13.34 12.78 -14.32
CA THR A 95 14.20 12.04 -13.40
C THR A 95 13.42 10.93 -12.69
N LEU A 96 12.17 11.21 -12.28
CA LEU A 96 11.30 10.21 -11.65
C LEU A 96 11.02 9.03 -12.59
N GLN A 97 10.74 9.30 -13.86
CA GLN A 97 10.52 8.25 -14.86
C GLN A 97 11.78 7.39 -15.07
N VAL A 98 12.96 8.01 -15.16
CA VAL A 98 14.23 7.28 -15.29
C VAL A 98 14.51 6.43 -14.05
N GLN A 99 14.28 6.97 -12.85
CA GLN A 99 14.45 6.22 -11.60
C GLN A 99 13.49 5.03 -11.53
N ALA A 100 12.22 5.22 -11.86
CA ALA A 100 11.23 4.15 -11.86
C ALA A 100 11.62 3.00 -12.81
N ARG A 101 12.18 3.32 -13.98
CA ARG A 101 12.71 2.31 -14.92
C ARG A 101 13.91 1.56 -14.34
N LYS A 102 14.87 2.29 -13.76
CA LYS A 102 16.06 1.68 -13.13
C LYS A 102 15.72 0.78 -11.95
N LEU A 103 14.68 1.14 -11.21
CA LEU A 103 14.15 0.38 -10.08
C LEU A 103 13.23 -0.78 -10.52
N GLY A 104 12.94 -0.92 -11.82
CA GLY A 104 12.05 -1.97 -12.33
C GLY A 104 10.56 -1.77 -12.00
N VAL A 105 10.17 -0.60 -11.50
CA VAL A 105 8.81 -0.29 -11.02
C VAL A 105 8.00 0.60 -11.96
N ALA A 106 8.57 1.04 -13.08
CA ALA A 106 7.89 1.92 -14.05
C ALA A 106 6.55 1.34 -14.55
N TRP A 107 6.43 0.01 -14.55
CA TRP A 107 5.24 -0.72 -15.04
C TRP A 107 4.48 -1.43 -13.91
N ALA A 108 4.69 -1.03 -12.66
CA ALA A 108 3.96 -1.57 -11.52
C ALA A 108 2.46 -1.41 -11.73
N ARG A 109 1.69 -2.49 -11.62
CA ARG A 109 0.25 -2.50 -11.91
C ARG A 109 -0.59 -1.94 -10.76
N ASP A 110 -0.07 -2.02 -9.54
CA ASP A 110 -0.70 -1.52 -8.33
C ASP A 110 0.22 -0.53 -7.63
N VAL A 111 -0.19 0.75 -7.60
CA VAL A 111 0.59 1.84 -7.02
C VAL A 111 -0.29 2.64 -6.06
N ILE A 112 0.14 2.70 -4.81
CA ILE A 112 -0.55 3.42 -3.72
C ILE A 112 0.35 4.54 -3.22
N VAL A 113 -0.14 5.78 -3.25
CA VAL A 113 0.59 6.96 -2.76
C VAL A 113 0.01 7.42 -1.43
N LEU A 114 0.72 7.15 -0.34
CA LEU A 114 0.35 7.56 1.01
C LEU A 114 0.93 8.93 1.35
N ALA A 115 0.59 9.96 0.59
CA ALA A 115 1.15 11.29 0.75
C ALA A 115 0.16 12.42 0.44
N GLY A 116 0.57 13.66 0.75
CA GLY A 116 -0.17 14.86 0.39
C GLY A 116 -0.15 15.18 -1.11
N ALA A 117 -0.97 16.15 -1.54
CA ALA A 117 -1.27 16.44 -2.94
C ALA A 117 -0.03 16.66 -3.83
N ALA A 118 0.99 17.38 -3.36
CA ALA A 118 2.20 17.64 -4.16
C ALA A 118 2.93 16.35 -4.55
N TYR A 119 3.08 15.41 -3.61
CA TYR A 119 3.68 14.10 -3.85
C TYR A 119 2.82 13.24 -4.79
N VAL A 120 1.50 13.32 -4.65
CA VAL A 120 0.55 12.62 -5.53
C VAL A 120 0.68 13.11 -6.96
N THR A 121 0.74 14.42 -7.17
CA THR A 121 0.97 15.02 -8.48
C THR A 121 2.26 14.51 -9.11
N ALA A 122 3.37 14.52 -8.35
CA ALA A 122 4.66 14.03 -8.83
C ALA A 122 4.65 12.52 -9.14
N ALA A 123 4.07 11.71 -8.25
CA ALA A 123 3.95 10.26 -8.47
C ALA A 123 3.13 9.93 -9.73
N ARG A 124 2.08 10.71 -10.02
CA ARG A 124 1.23 10.52 -11.20
C ARG A 124 1.91 10.87 -12.53
N GLN A 125 3.06 11.53 -12.51
CA GLN A 125 3.91 11.70 -13.70
C GLN A 125 4.62 10.41 -14.12
N VAL A 126 4.76 9.46 -13.18
CA VAL A 126 5.29 8.11 -13.43
C VAL A 126 4.16 7.11 -13.57
N TRP A 127 3.19 7.16 -12.65
CA TRP A 127 2.07 6.24 -12.56
C TRP A 127 0.74 7.00 -12.59
N PRO A 128 0.20 7.36 -13.77
CA PRO A 128 -1.02 8.16 -13.89
C PRO A 128 -2.24 7.57 -13.16
N TYR A 129 -2.28 6.25 -13.03
CA TYR A 129 -3.33 5.47 -12.38
C TYR A 129 -3.12 5.28 -10.86
N ALA A 130 -2.06 5.86 -10.27
CA ALA A 130 -1.78 5.67 -8.86
C ALA A 130 -2.95 6.13 -7.96
N THR A 131 -3.33 5.24 -7.04
CA THR A 131 -4.32 5.54 -6.02
C THR A 131 -3.70 6.45 -4.95
N ALA A 132 -4.51 7.36 -4.41
CA ALA A 132 -4.03 8.36 -3.46
C ALA A 132 -5.05 8.55 -2.34
N PRO A 133 -5.17 7.58 -1.41
CA PRO A 133 -6.24 7.56 -0.40
C PRO A 133 -6.19 8.73 0.60
N LEU A 134 -5.08 9.49 0.62
CA LEU A 134 -4.89 10.66 1.49
C LEU A 134 -5.11 11.99 0.76
N ALA A 135 -5.21 11.99 -0.58
CA ALA A 135 -5.33 13.20 -1.37
C ALA A 135 -6.62 13.96 -1.05
N GLY A 136 -6.54 15.30 -0.98
CA GLY A 136 -7.69 16.16 -0.66
C GLY A 136 -8.14 16.15 0.81
N LEU A 137 -7.56 15.28 1.65
CA LEU A 137 -7.84 15.25 3.09
C LEU A 137 -6.93 16.22 3.85
N GLY A 138 -7.47 16.89 4.86
CA GLY A 138 -6.65 17.63 5.85
C GLY A 138 -5.85 16.67 6.73
N ILE A 139 -4.76 17.14 7.35
CA ILE A 139 -3.78 16.30 8.06
C ILE A 139 -4.40 15.39 9.13
N GLY A 140 -5.40 15.87 9.88
CA GLY A 140 -6.11 15.05 10.87
C GLY A 140 -6.87 13.88 10.24
N ARG A 141 -7.59 14.13 9.14
CA ARG A 141 -8.29 13.09 8.38
C ARG A 141 -7.33 12.11 7.71
N GLN A 142 -6.18 12.58 7.23
CA GLN A 142 -5.14 11.70 6.69
C GLN A 142 -4.61 10.73 7.74
N ARG A 143 -4.32 11.21 8.96
CA ARG A 143 -3.87 10.34 10.07
C ARG A 143 -4.91 9.28 10.42
N ARG A 144 -6.19 9.68 10.46
CA ARG A 144 -7.30 8.73 10.68
C ARG A 144 -7.35 7.70 9.55
N ARG A 145 -7.30 8.13 8.28
CA ARG A 145 -7.33 7.21 7.13
C ARG A 145 -6.17 6.22 7.13
N LEU A 146 -4.98 6.62 7.56
CA LEU A 146 -3.83 5.72 7.72
C LEU A 146 -4.07 4.62 8.77
N VAL A 147 -4.81 4.92 9.84
CA VAL A 147 -5.21 3.93 10.86
C VAL A 147 -6.25 2.98 10.27
N GLU A 148 -7.27 3.51 9.59
CA GLU A 148 -8.31 2.71 8.94
C GLU A 148 -7.71 1.73 7.92
N LEU A 149 -6.81 2.19 7.04
CA LEU A 149 -6.11 1.35 6.07
C LEU A 149 -5.34 0.21 6.74
N ARG A 150 -4.69 0.45 7.89
CA ARG A 150 -4.00 -0.63 8.62
C ARG A 150 -4.99 -1.63 9.22
N ALA A 151 -6.10 -1.14 9.77
CA ALA A 151 -7.14 -1.99 10.32
C ALA A 151 -7.81 -2.86 9.24
N GLU A 152 -8.02 -2.31 8.03
CA GLU A 152 -8.52 -3.04 6.86
C GLU A 152 -7.58 -4.20 6.51
N VAL A 153 -6.27 -3.94 6.40
CA VAL A 153 -5.25 -4.98 6.16
C VAL A 153 -5.22 -6.03 7.28
N GLU A 154 -5.27 -5.60 8.54
CA GLU A 154 -5.28 -6.51 9.68
C GLU A 154 -6.52 -7.40 9.68
N GLN A 155 -7.70 -6.89 9.32
CA GLN A 155 -8.90 -7.72 9.19
C GLN A 155 -8.72 -8.79 8.11
N THR A 156 -8.12 -8.41 6.98
CA THR A 156 -7.79 -9.33 5.89
C THR A 156 -6.76 -10.40 6.31
N VAL A 157 -5.78 -10.05 7.14
CA VAL A 157 -4.66 -10.93 7.54
C VAL A 157 -4.94 -11.75 8.82
N THR A 158 -5.74 -11.24 9.75
CA THR A 158 -6.11 -11.95 11.00
C THR A 158 -7.33 -12.84 10.83
N GLY A 159 -7.95 -12.81 9.64
CA GLY A 159 -9.15 -13.56 9.30
C GLY A 159 -10.39 -13.12 10.06
N ARG A 160 -10.42 -11.91 10.62
CA ARG A 160 -11.64 -11.35 11.22
C ARG A 160 -12.63 -10.99 10.12
N CYS A 161 -13.90 -11.31 10.34
CA CYS A 161 -14.96 -10.92 9.42
C CYS A 161 -15.09 -9.39 9.37
N GLY A 162 -14.98 -8.79 8.18
CA GLY A 162 -15.16 -7.36 7.92
C GLY A 162 -16.60 -6.87 8.18
N MET A 163 -17.60 -7.76 8.21
CA MET A 163 -18.98 -7.41 8.54
C MET A 163 -19.22 -7.32 10.06
N CYS A 164 -18.82 -8.34 10.83
CA CYS A 164 -19.14 -8.41 12.27
C CYS A 164 -17.94 -8.12 13.20
N GLY A 165 -16.72 -8.05 12.67
CA GLY A 165 -15.48 -7.80 13.41
C GLY A 165 -15.01 -8.95 14.30
N ARG A 166 -15.75 -10.07 14.38
CA ARG A 166 -15.38 -11.27 15.15
C ARG A 166 -14.46 -12.20 14.35
N GLY A 167 -13.81 -13.13 15.06
CA GLY A 167 -12.61 -13.90 14.65
C GLY A 167 -12.67 -14.62 13.29
N PRO A 168 -11.60 -15.33 12.89
CA PRO A 168 -11.67 -16.33 11.82
C PRO A 168 -12.40 -17.56 12.35
N THR A 169 -13.69 -17.63 12.09
CA THR A 169 -14.47 -18.85 12.29
C THR A 169 -14.92 -19.32 10.92
N VAL A 170 -13.93 -19.81 10.17
CA VAL A 170 -14.17 -20.80 9.13
C VAL A 170 -13.21 -21.92 9.44
N SER A 171 -13.69 -23.15 9.40
CA SER A 171 -12.85 -24.33 9.40
C SER A 171 -11.92 -24.26 8.18
N VAL A 172 -10.71 -23.71 8.34
CA VAL A 172 -9.74 -23.59 7.24
C VAL A 172 -9.39 -25.02 6.79
N PRO A 173 -9.72 -25.42 5.56
CA PRO A 173 -9.34 -26.75 5.08
C PRO A 173 -7.81 -26.86 5.05
N ASP A 174 -7.29 -28.04 5.37
CA ASP A 174 -5.85 -28.31 5.51
C ASP A 174 -5.07 -28.16 4.17
N SER A 175 -5.78 -27.97 3.05
CA SER A 175 -5.20 -27.79 1.72
C SER A 175 -4.46 -26.45 1.61
N ARG A 176 -3.14 -26.52 1.54
CA ARG A 176 -2.26 -25.41 1.15
C ARG A 176 -2.42 -25.14 -0.35
N GLY A 177 -2.76 -23.92 -0.76
CA GLY A 177 -2.82 -23.57 -2.19
C GLY A 177 -3.36 -22.16 -2.44
N PRO A 178 -3.10 -21.58 -3.64
CA PRO A 178 -3.52 -20.23 -4.02
C PRO A 178 -5.01 -20.10 -4.37
N GLU A 179 -5.82 -21.13 -4.10
CA GLU A 179 -7.24 -21.17 -4.48
C GLU A 179 -8.09 -20.45 -3.43
N TRP A 180 -8.80 -19.42 -3.87
CA TRP A 180 -9.85 -18.76 -3.09
C TRP A 180 -11.07 -19.67 -3.02
N ARG A 181 -11.69 -19.72 -1.84
CA ARG A 181 -12.90 -20.53 -1.60
C ARG A 181 -13.96 -19.71 -0.88
N ASP A 182 -15.19 -19.88 -1.32
CA ASP A 182 -16.36 -19.36 -0.62
C ASP A 182 -16.52 -20.06 0.73
N ALA A 183 -16.81 -19.27 1.75
CA ALA A 183 -17.08 -19.71 3.10
C ALA A 183 -18.11 -18.78 3.74
N LEU A 184 -18.69 -19.23 4.86
CA LEU A 184 -19.57 -18.41 5.69
C LEU A 184 -18.87 -18.14 7.01
N CYS A 185 -18.95 -16.90 7.49
CA CYS A 185 -18.50 -16.59 8.84
C CYS A 185 -19.39 -17.31 9.87
N ASP A 186 -18.83 -18.20 10.72
CA ASP A 186 -19.64 -18.95 11.70
C ASP A 186 -20.35 -18.04 12.73
N GLU A 187 -19.93 -16.78 12.85
CA GLU A 187 -20.46 -15.80 13.81
C GLU A 187 -21.62 -14.96 13.28
N CYS A 188 -21.72 -14.76 11.97
CA CYS A 188 -22.75 -13.88 11.38
C CYS A 188 -23.37 -14.40 10.09
N GLY A 189 -22.89 -15.53 9.55
CA GLY A 189 -23.38 -16.14 8.33
C GLY A 189 -23.05 -15.37 7.05
N TRP A 190 -22.19 -14.35 7.10
CA TRP A 190 -21.81 -13.57 5.92
C TRP A 190 -20.88 -14.36 4.99
N GLU A 191 -21.10 -14.24 3.68
CA GLU A 191 -20.25 -14.83 2.65
C GLU A 191 -18.88 -14.15 2.62
N ILE A 192 -17.83 -14.96 2.72
CA ILE A 192 -16.44 -14.52 2.68
C ILE A 192 -15.64 -15.44 1.75
N GLU A 193 -14.59 -14.91 1.13
CA GLU A 193 -13.60 -15.70 0.41
C GLU A 193 -12.37 -15.90 1.29
N ILE A 194 -11.89 -17.15 1.39
CA ILE A 194 -10.71 -17.50 2.18
C ILE A 194 -9.61 -18.11 1.32
N ASN A 195 -8.36 -17.81 1.66
CA ASN A 195 -7.17 -18.40 1.04
C ASN A 195 -6.08 -18.59 2.10
N ARG A 196 -5.33 -19.70 2.05
CA ARG A 196 -4.22 -19.96 2.97
C ARG A 196 -2.89 -19.78 2.26
N TRP A 197 -2.18 -18.70 2.60
CA TRP A 197 -0.87 -18.38 2.04
C TRP A 197 0.23 -18.64 3.06
N GLY A 198 0.93 -19.78 2.90
CA GLY A 198 1.91 -20.25 3.88
C GLY A 198 1.26 -20.56 5.24
N ASP A 199 1.79 -19.97 6.32
CA ASP A 199 1.25 -20.11 7.68
C ASP A 199 0.12 -19.11 8.00
N ARG A 200 -0.27 -18.26 7.04
CA ARG A 200 -1.29 -17.21 7.25
C ARG A 200 -2.60 -17.57 6.56
N THR A 201 -3.71 -17.29 7.23
CA THR A 201 -5.06 -17.32 6.64
C THR A 201 -5.43 -15.91 6.21
N VAL A 202 -5.73 -15.73 4.93
CA VAL A 202 -6.20 -14.48 4.37
C VAL A 202 -7.71 -14.60 4.15
N CYS A 203 -8.50 -13.70 4.72
CA CYS A 203 -9.94 -13.64 4.51
C CYS A 203 -10.29 -12.33 3.78
N ALA A 204 -10.91 -12.42 2.61
CA ALA A 204 -11.55 -11.30 1.94
C ALA A 204 -13.05 -11.37 2.21
N CYS A 205 -13.63 -10.32 2.77
CA CYS A 205 -15.10 -10.25 2.88
C CYS A 205 -15.64 -9.71 1.57
N ASN A 206 -16.55 -10.46 0.94
CA ASN A 206 -17.26 -9.95 -0.22
C ASN A 206 -18.19 -8.83 0.26
N VAL A 207 -18.08 -7.66 -0.39
CA VAL A 207 -18.98 -6.53 -0.15
C VAL A 207 -20.28 -6.89 -0.85
N ALA A 208 -21.38 -7.04 -0.12
CA ALA A 208 -22.69 -7.24 -0.75
C ALA A 208 -23.06 -5.99 -1.54
N GLU A 209 -23.57 -6.22 -2.75
CA GLU A 209 -24.11 -5.21 -3.67
C GLU A 209 -25.25 -4.38 -3.05
#